data_AF-A0A3C0CVA7-F1
#
_entry.id   AF-A0A3C0CVA7-F1
#
_cell.length_a   1.000
_cell.length_b   1.000
_cell.length_c   1.000
_cell.angle_alpha   90.00
_cell.angle_beta   90.00
_cell.angle_gamma   90.00
#
_symmetry.space_group_name_H-M   'P 1'
#
loop_
_entity.id
_entity.type
_entity.pdbx_description
1 polymer ?
#
loop_
_entity_poly.entity_id
_entity_poly.type
_entity_poly.pdbx_seq_one_letter_code
_entity_poly.pdbx_strand_id
1 'polypeptide(L)'
;LEAVRWLGADWDDRLFFASDYFDQMYDWAVDLIKKGKAYVCDLSAEEVSKTRGTLTQPGIDSPYRNRNMEENLDLFHRMRAGEFPDGARTLRAKIDMASPNLNLRDPVMYRIR
;
A
#
# COMPACT_ATOMS: atom_id res chain seq x y z
N LEU A 1 0.34 -19.63 -18.44
CA LEU A 1 0.71 -19.26 -19.83
C LEU A 1 0.29 -20.35 -20.81
N GLU A 2 0.65 -21.61 -20.57
CA GLU A 2 0.28 -22.74 -21.43
C GLU A 2 -1.24 -22.88 -21.63
N ALA A 3 -2.03 -22.87 -20.55
CA ALA A 3 -3.50 -22.93 -20.64
C ALA A 3 -4.11 -21.75 -21.42
N VAL A 4 -3.49 -20.57 -21.36
CA VAL A 4 -3.96 -19.36 -22.06
C VAL A 4 -3.65 -19.46 -23.56
N ARG A 5 -2.46 -19.97 -23.92
CA ARG A 5 -2.11 -20.31 -25.31
C ARG A 5 -3.00 -21.41 -25.87
N TRP A 6 -3.30 -22.42 -25.07
CA TRP A 6 -4.20 -23.52 -25.46
C TRP A 6 -5.61 -23.01 -25.81
N LEU A 7 -6.11 -21.98 -25.12
CA LEU A 7 -7.37 -21.30 -25.45
C LEU A 7 -7.30 -20.44 -26.73
N GLY A 8 -6.15 -20.37 -27.41
CA GLY A 8 -5.95 -19.63 -28.65
C GLY A 8 -5.54 -18.17 -28.48
N ALA A 9 -5.21 -17.73 -27.26
CA ALA A 9 -4.72 -16.37 -27.02
C ALA A 9 -3.21 -16.27 -27.29
N ASP A 10 -2.83 -15.24 -28.06
CA ASP A 10 -1.44 -14.85 -28.31
C ASP A 10 -1.22 -13.42 -27.79
N TRP A 11 -0.13 -13.24 -27.05
CA TRP A 11 0.25 -11.97 -26.46
C TRP A 11 1.46 -11.34 -27.16
N ASP A 12 2.04 -11.99 -28.18
CA ASP A 12 3.22 -11.52 -28.89
C ASP A 12 4.37 -11.20 -27.91
N ASP A 13 4.93 -10.00 -27.99
CA ASP A 13 5.97 -9.47 -27.10
C ASP A 13 5.42 -8.85 -25.80
N ARG A 14 4.10 -8.84 -25.59
CA ARG A 14 3.44 -8.16 -24.47
C ARG A 14 3.25 -9.05 -23.24
N LEU A 15 4.22 -9.92 -22.98
CA LEU A 15 4.27 -10.66 -21.72
C LEU A 15 4.98 -9.82 -20.67
N PHE A 16 4.22 -9.28 -19.72
CA PHE A 16 4.75 -8.45 -18.65
C PHE A 16 4.58 -9.13 -17.29
N PHE A 17 5.58 -8.97 -16.41
CA PHE A 17 5.46 -9.36 -15.02
C PHE A 17 5.37 -8.11 -14.15
N ALA A 18 4.47 -8.12 -13.17
CA ALA A 18 4.37 -7.01 -12.22
C ALA A 18 5.69 -6.78 -11.45
N SER A 19 6.49 -7.84 -11.25
CA SER A 19 7.80 -7.77 -10.61
C SER A 19 8.81 -6.92 -11.38
N ASP A 20 8.68 -6.83 -12.71
CA ASP A 20 9.59 -6.02 -13.55
C ASP A 20 9.45 -4.52 -13.24
N TYR A 21 8.36 -4.14 -12.58
CA TYR A 21 8.03 -2.76 -12.22
C TYR A 21 8.19 -2.46 -10.72
N PHE A 22 8.75 -3.37 -9.92
CA PHE A 22 8.84 -3.17 -8.47
C PHE A 22 9.67 -1.94 -8.09
N ASP A 23 10.78 -1.68 -8.78
CA ASP A 23 11.56 -0.46 -8.57
C ASP A 23 10.76 0.79 -8.93
N GLN A 24 10.05 0.77 -10.06
CA GLN A 24 9.20 1.89 -10.47
C GLN A 24 8.05 2.16 -9.48
N MET A 25 7.41 1.10 -8.98
CA MET A 25 6.36 1.20 -7.96
C MET A 25 6.92 1.77 -6.65
N TYR A 26 8.15 1.39 -6.29
CA TYR A 26 8.83 1.91 -5.11
C TYR A 26 9.12 3.40 -5.23
N ASP A 27 9.63 3.84 -6.38
CA ASP A 27 9.89 5.25 -6.64
C ASP A 27 8.61 6.09 -6.58
N TRP A 28 7.51 5.58 -7.13
CA TRP A 28 6.21 6.24 -7.00
C TRP A 28 5.71 6.30 -5.55
N ALA A 29 5.95 5.25 -4.76
CA ALA A 29 5.62 5.26 -3.35
C ALA A 29 6.42 6.33 -2.58
N VAL A 30 7.71 6.46 -2.86
CA VAL A 30 8.58 7.53 -2.32
C VAL A 30 8.04 8.91 -2.71
N ASP A 31 7.66 9.11 -3.96
CA ASP A 31 7.07 10.37 -4.43
C ASP A 31 5.74 10.69 -3.75
N LEU A 32 4.90 9.69 -3.50
CA LEU A 32 3.65 9.88 -2.77
C LEU A 32 3.91 10.28 -1.31
N ILE A 33 4.94 9.70 -0.67
CA ILE A 33 5.35 10.09 0.68
C ILE A 33 5.83 11.55 0.68
N LYS A 34 6.70 11.94 -0.25
CA LYS A 34 7.18 13.33 -0.40
C LYS A 34 6.04 14.33 -0.63
N LYS A 35 4.99 13.94 -1.34
CA LYS A 35 3.78 14.75 -1.56
C LYS A 35 2.80 14.73 -0.38
N GLY A 36 3.11 14.04 0.71
CA GLY A 36 2.23 13.86 1.86
C GLY A 36 0.98 13.02 1.57
N LYS A 37 1.00 12.24 0.48
CA LYS A 37 -0.10 11.39 -0.01
C LYS A 37 0.06 9.92 0.39
N ALA A 38 1.10 9.59 1.14
CA ALA A 38 1.31 8.26 1.72
C ALA A 38 1.99 8.38 3.09
N TYR A 39 1.77 7.39 3.95
CA TYR A 39 2.38 7.30 5.27
C TYR A 39 2.57 5.83 5.68
N VAL A 40 3.55 5.58 6.54
CA VAL A 40 3.77 4.28 7.16
C VAL A 40 2.88 4.16 8.39
N CYS A 41 2.15 3.06 8.49
CA CYS A 41 1.20 2.76 9.54
C CYS A 41 1.67 1.53 10.33
N ASP A 42 1.75 1.67 11.65
CA ASP A 42 2.18 0.60 12.58
C ASP A 42 0.99 -0.13 13.20
N LEU A 43 -0.24 0.14 12.73
CA LEU A 43 -1.42 -0.60 13.15
C LEU A 43 -1.36 -2.02 12.59
N SER A 44 -1.68 -3.00 13.43
CA SER A 44 -1.89 -4.38 13.01
C SER A 44 -3.06 -4.48 12.02
N ALA A 45 -3.12 -5.58 11.26
CA ALA A 45 -4.22 -5.81 10.33
C ALA A 45 -5.60 -5.77 11.01
N GLU A 46 -5.71 -6.24 12.26
CA GLU A 46 -6.93 -6.20 13.05
C GLU A 46 -7.32 -4.76 13.42
N GLU A 47 -6.38 -3.94 13.86
CA GLU A 47 -6.61 -2.53 14.17
C GLU A 47 -6.94 -1.71 12.93
N VAL A 48 -6.30 -1.98 11.79
CA VAL A 48 -6.65 -1.36 10.51
C VAL A 48 -8.09 -1.71 10.13
N SER A 49 -8.52 -2.96 10.31
CA SER A 49 -9.90 -3.36 10.05
C SER A 49 -10.90 -2.62 10.95
N LYS A 50 -10.58 -2.43 12.24
CA LYS A 50 -11.43 -1.69 13.19
C LYS A 50 -11.51 -0.20 12.85
N THR A 51 -10.37 0.41 12.53
CA THR A 51 -10.29 1.83 12.18
C THR A 51 -10.90 2.15 10.82
N ARG A 52 -11.08 1.17 9.92
CA ARG A 52 -11.71 1.38 8.61
C ARG A 52 -13.20 1.76 8.70
N GLY A 53 -13.84 1.53 9.84
CA GLY A 53 -15.27 1.70 10.02
C GLY A 53 -16.07 0.65 9.23
N THR A 54 -17.35 0.94 8.99
CA THR A 54 -18.28 0.03 8.31
C THR A 54 -18.93 0.73 7.10
N LEU A 55 -19.88 0.06 6.44
CA LEU A 55 -20.71 0.69 5.40
C LEU A 55 -21.55 1.85 5.93
N THR A 56 -21.82 1.91 7.24
CA THR A 56 -22.67 2.92 7.88
C THR A 56 -21.90 3.87 8.80
N GLN A 57 -20.69 3.50 9.24
CA GLN A 57 -19.85 4.32 10.10
C GLN A 57 -18.55 4.72 9.38
N PRO A 58 -18.14 6.01 9.43
CA PRO A 58 -16.89 6.46 8.85
C PRO A 58 -15.70 5.81 9.54
N GLY A 59 -14.57 5.74 8.85
CA GLY A 59 -13.32 5.31 9.45
C GLY A 59 -12.70 6.39 10.33
N ILE A 60 -11.77 5.97 11.17
CA ILE A 60 -11.01 6.83 12.10
C ILE A 60 -9.56 6.88 11.61
N ASP A 61 -9.00 8.08 11.57
CA ASP A 61 -7.60 8.29 11.21
C ASP A 61 -6.67 7.50 12.13
N SER A 62 -5.67 6.84 11.53
CA SER A 62 -4.60 6.19 12.30
C SER A 62 -3.81 7.24 13.10
N PRO A 63 -3.33 6.93 14.33
CA PRO A 63 -2.43 7.82 15.07
C PRO A 63 -1.17 8.20 14.27
N TYR A 64 -0.75 7.31 13.36
CA TYR A 64 0.44 7.47 12.54
C TYR A 64 0.19 8.25 11.24
N ARG A 65 -1.06 8.64 10.95
CA ARG A 65 -1.44 9.28 9.69
C ARG A 65 -0.74 10.61 9.44
N ASN A 66 -0.42 11.33 10.52
CA ASN A 66 0.19 12.67 10.46
C ASN A 66 1.69 12.67 10.77
N ARG A 67 2.36 11.51 10.67
CA ARG A 67 3.83 11.43 10.65
C ARG A 67 4.41 12.41 9.63
N ASN A 68 5.55 13.00 9.96
CA ASN A 68 6.23 13.89 9.04
C ASN A 68 6.80 13.10 7.84
N MET A 69 7.16 13.82 6.78
CA MET A 69 7.68 13.21 5.55
C MET A 69 8.96 12.39 5.79
N GLU A 70 9.92 12.94 6.54
CA GLU A 70 11.24 12.33 6.76
C GLU A 70 11.13 11.00 7.51
N GLU A 71 10.30 10.96 8.55
CA GLU A 71 10.00 9.75 9.32
C GLU A 71 9.36 8.67 8.44
N ASN A 72 8.41 9.04 7.57
CA ASN A 72 7.80 8.09 6.65
C ASN A 72 8.79 7.53 5.64
N LEU A 73 9.72 8.35 5.14
CA LEU A 73 10.77 7.91 4.21
C LEU A 73 11.71 6.93 4.91
N ASP A 74 12.24 7.28 6.09
CA ASP A 74 13.12 6.40 6.88
C ASP A 74 12.46 5.04 7.13
N LEU A 75 11.23 5.05 7.66
CA LEU A 75 10.50 3.82 7.95
C LEU A 75 10.26 2.99 6.68
N PHE A 76 9.90 3.62 5.56
CA PHE A 76 9.65 2.91 4.32
C PHE A 76 10.93 2.30 3.71
N HIS A 77 12.08 2.99 3.83
CA HIS A 77 13.39 2.43 3.47
C HIS A 77 13.72 1.19 4.31
N ARG A 78 13.50 1.25 5.62
CA ARG A 78 13.77 0.15 6.56
C ARG A 78 12.82 -1.03 6.38
N MET A 79 11.56 -0.76 6.01
CA MET A 79 10.61 -1.79 5.57
C MET A 79 11.15 -2.57 4.35
N ARG A 80 11.70 -1.88 3.34
CA ARG A 80 12.32 -2.52 2.17
C ARG A 80 13.59 -3.29 2.53
N ALA A 81 14.35 -2.82 3.52
CA ALA A 81 15.56 -3.46 4.00
C ALA A 81 15.31 -4.73 4.86
N GLY A 82 14.06 -5.03 5.21
CA GLY A 82 13.71 -6.20 6.03
C GLY A 82 13.98 -6.03 7.52
N GLU A 83 14.05 -4.80 8.02
CA GLU A 83 14.33 -4.53 9.45
C GLU A 83 13.15 -4.80 10.39
N PHE A 84 11.96 -5.11 9.85
CA PHE A 84 10.76 -5.34 10.63
C PHE A 84 10.12 -6.68 10.26
N PRO A 85 9.45 -7.35 11.22
CA PRO A 85 8.78 -8.61 10.94
C PRO A 85 7.53 -8.39 10.07
N ASP A 86 7.07 -9.48 9.46
CA ASP A 86 5.86 -9.52 8.65
C ASP A 86 4.65 -8.94 9.39
N GLY A 87 3.91 -8.07 8.69
CA GLY A 87 2.71 -7.45 9.24
C GLY A 87 2.93 -6.38 10.30
N ALA A 88 4.18 -6.10 10.71
CA ALA A 88 4.46 -5.06 11.71
C ALA A 88 4.16 -3.64 11.19
N ARG A 89 4.34 -3.42 9.87
CA ARG A 89 4.13 -2.12 9.23
C ARG A 89 3.57 -2.26 7.82
N THR A 90 2.82 -1.24 7.42
CA THR A 90 2.30 -1.11 6.06
C THR A 90 2.48 0.32 5.54
N LEU A 91 2.71 0.48 4.24
CA LEU A 91 2.57 1.79 3.60
C LEU A 91 1.13 1.96 3.16
N ARG A 92 0.49 3.06 3.55
CA ARG A 92 -0.90 3.38 3.21
C ARG A 92 -0.96 4.67 2.42
N ALA A 93 -1.87 4.74 1.45
CA ALA A 93 -2.22 6.01 0.82
C ALA A 93 -2.98 6.88 1.82
N LYS A 94 -2.78 8.19 1.76
CA LYS A 94 -3.51 9.19 2.52
C LYS A 94 -4.59 9.79 1.63
N ILE A 95 -5.81 9.28 1.75
CA ILE A 95 -6.96 9.68 0.94
C ILE A 95 -8.04 10.23 1.87
N ASP A 96 -9.09 9.46 2.17
CA ASP A 96 -10.22 9.91 2.97
C ASP A 96 -10.82 8.75 3.77
N MET A 97 -10.64 8.79 5.09
CA MET A 97 -11.19 7.78 6.00
C MET A 97 -12.72 7.86 6.12
N ALA A 98 -13.35 8.98 5.75
CA ALA A 98 -14.79 9.14 5.76
C ALA A 98 -15.46 8.77 4.41
N SER A 99 -14.69 8.41 3.39
CA SER A 99 -15.21 8.09 2.06
C SER A 99 -16.31 7.02 2.12
N PRO A 100 -17.41 7.15 1.34
CA PRO A 100 -18.42 6.10 1.23
C PRO A 100 -17.86 4.83 0.56
N ASN A 101 -16.81 4.97 -0.26
CA ASN A 101 -16.08 3.85 -0.83
C ASN A 101 -14.99 3.39 0.15
N LEU A 102 -15.17 2.19 0.73
CA LEU A 102 -14.21 1.56 1.64
C LEU A 102 -12.80 1.42 1.04
N ASN A 103 -12.67 1.31 -0.28
CA ASN A 103 -11.37 1.18 -0.94
C ASN A 103 -10.58 2.49 -0.93
N LEU A 104 -11.24 3.63 -0.79
CA LEU A 104 -10.60 4.95 -0.67
C LEU A 104 -10.26 5.31 0.79
N ARG A 105 -10.61 4.45 1.76
CA ARG A 105 -10.24 4.64 3.17
C ARG A 105 -8.82 4.16 3.43
N ASP A 106 -7.88 5.05 3.13
CA ASP A 106 -6.42 4.88 3.24
C ASP A 106 -5.95 3.44 2.89
N PRO A 107 -6.05 3.02 1.62
CA PRO A 107 -5.70 1.66 1.21
C PRO A 107 -4.20 1.36 1.41
N VAL A 108 -3.92 0.09 1.73
CA VAL A 108 -2.55 -0.43 1.84
C VAL A 108 -1.93 -0.56 0.44
N MET A 109 -0.74 0.00 0.27
CA MET A 109 0.07 -0.08 -0.95
C MET A 109 1.21 -1.10 -0.81
N TYR A 110 1.88 -1.12 0.35
CA TYR A 110 2.96 -2.07 0.64
C TYR A 110 2.75 -2.76 1.98
N ARG A 111 3.13 -4.04 2.02
CA ARG A 111 3.24 -4.86 3.23
C ARG A 111 4.55 -5.63 3.21
N ILE A 112 5.06 -5.94 4.39
CA ILE A 112 6.24 -6.79 4.57
C ILE A 112 5.82 -8.26 4.42
N ARG A 113 6.65 -9.05 3.72
CA ARG A 113 6.52 -10.47 3.43
C ARG A 113 7.89 -11.09 3.25
#